data_AF-A0A2U3B5T1-F1
#
_entry.id   AF-A0A2U3B5T1-F1
#
_cell.length_a   1.000
_cell.length_b   1.000
_cell.length_c   1.000
_cell.angle_alpha   90.00
_cell.angle_beta   90.00
_cell.angle_gamma   90.00
#
_symmetry.space_group_name_H-M   'P 1'
#
loop_
_entity.id
_entity.type
_entity.pdbx_description
1 polymer ?
#
loop_
_entity_poly.entity_id
_entity_poly.type
_entity_poly.pdbx_seq_one_letter_code
_entity_poly.pdbx_strand_id
1 'polypeptide(L)'
;MKFKHIHSNELPNIDQYVKECINSGQWFLFKSPNRDTEASYFLKVGKEIYGLDESGNILLSLQSEELAMEELFYFDDVPRPVSLSNQFVGNL
;
A
#
# COMPACT_ATOMS: atom_id res chain seq x y z
N MET A 1 0.41 5.25 -13.80
CA MET A 1 0.50 5.03 -12.34
C MET A 1 0.39 6.38 -11.63
N LYS A 2 -0.54 6.53 -10.69
CA LYS A 2 -0.79 7.72 -9.88
C LYS A 2 -0.48 7.40 -8.42
N PHE A 3 0.13 8.33 -7.70
CA PHE A 3 0.39 8.18 -6.27
C PHE A 3 -0.64 8.96 -5.48
N LYS A 4 -1.24 8.32 -4.48
CA LYS A 4 -2.27 8.87 -3.62
C LYS A 4 -1.92 8.67 -2.15
N HIS A 5 -2.58 9.45 -1.32
CA HIS A 5 -2.43 9.49 0.11
C HIS A 5 -3.78 9.22 0.76
N ILE A 6 -3.78 8.40 1.80
CA ILE A 6 -4.94 8.10 2.64
C ILE A 6 -4.53 8.18 4.11
N HIS A 7 -5.49 8.40 4.99
CA HIS A 7 -5.23 8.34 6.43
C HIS A 7 -5.27 6.89 6.93
N SER A 8 -4.46 6.52 7.92
CA SER A 8 -4.46 5.17 8.50
C SER A 8 -5.82 4.70 9.05
N ASN A 9 -6.72 5.64 9.37
CA ASN A 9 -8.07 5.38 9.85
C ASN A 9 -9.05 5.01 8.72
N GLU A 10 -8.68 5.22 7.46
CA GLU A 10 -9.46 4.73 6.32
C GLU A 10 -9.34 3.21 6.17
N LEU A 11 -8.24 2.61 6.64
CA LEU A 11 -8.05 1.16 6.68
C LEU A 11 -7.74 0.72 8.12
N PRO A 12 -8.72 0.82 9.04
CA PRO A 12 -8.51 0.61 10.47
C PRO A 12 -8.14 -0.83 10.82
N ASN A 13 -8.55 -1.81 10.01
CA ASN A 13 -8.32 -3.23 10.30
C ASN A 13 -6.96 -3.74 9.79
N ILE A 14 -6.18 -2.89 9.13
CA ILE A 14 -4.80 -3.20 8.78
C ILE A 14 -3.91 -2.90 9.99
N ASP A 15 -3.05 -3.86 10.33
CA ASP A 15 -2.09 -3.69 11.42
C ASP A 15 -1.06 -2.58 11.13
N GLN A 16 -0.60 -1.90 12.18
CA GLN A 16 0.36 -0.81 12.08
C GLN A 16 1.64 -1.20 11.32
N TYR A 17 2.16 -2.42 11.52
CA TYR A 17 3.34 -2.92 10.81
C TYR A 17 3.13 -2.98 9.30
N VAL A 18 1.94 -3.40 8.87
CA VAL A 18 1.60 -3.45 7.44
C VAL A 18 1.60 -2.04 6.84
N LYS A 19 1.07 -1.05 7.57
CA LYS A 19 1.06 0.35 7.14
C LYS A 19 2.49 0.89 6.99
N GLU A 20 3.39 0.53 7.91
CA GLU A 20 4.81 0.88 7.86
C GLU A 20 5.54 0.20 6.69
N CYS A 21 5.24 -1.07 6.40
CA CYS A 21 5.75 -1.77 5.21
C CYS A 21 5.29 -1.12 3.90
N ILE A 22 4.05 -0.63 3.84
CA ILE A 22 3.53 0.12 2.68
C ILE A 22 4.28 1.45 2.55
N ASN A 23 4.42 2.20 3.64
CA ASN A 23 5.07 3.52 3.64
C ASN A 23 6.58 3.47 3.40
N SER A 24 7.22 2.36 3.72
CA SER A 24 8.63 2.09 3.37
C SER A 24 8.83 1.57 1.94
N GLY A 25 7.74 1.32 1.19
CA GLY A 25 7.81 0.80 -0.18
C GLY A 25 8.19 -0.68 -0.25
N GLN A 26 8.17 -1.41 0.87
CA GLN A 26 8.38 -2.85 0.88
C GLN A 26 7.16 -3.57 0.30
N TRP A 27 5.96 -3.12 0.66
CA TRP A 27 4.68 -3.63 0.17
C TRP A 27 3.92 -2.54 -0.58
N PHE A 28 2.97 -2.94 -1.42
CA PHE A 28 2.25 -2.01 -2.30
C PHE A 28 0.76 -2.10 -2.08
N LEU A 29 0.16 -0.99 -1.64
CA LEU A 29 -1.29 -0.82 -1.60
C LEU A 29 -1.74 -0.10 -2.87
N PHE A 30 -2.67 -0.68 -3.63
CA PHE A 30 -3.07 -0.14 -4.92
C PHE A 30 -4.54 -0.41 -5.28
N LYS A 31 -5.04 0.31 -6.30
CA LYS A 31 -6.29 -0.02 -7.00
C LYS A 31 -5.99 -0.45 -8.44
N SER A 32 -6.78 -1.41 -8.92
CA SER A 32 -6.75 -1.92 -10.29
C SER A 32 -8.11 -1.68 -10.94
N PRO A 33 -8.18 -1.12 -12.16
CA PRO A 33 -9.45 -0.82 -12.84
C PRO A 33 -10.15 -2.07 -13.39
N ASN A 34 -9.44 -3.19 -13.53
CA ASN A 34 -9.82 -4.27 -14.44
C ASN A 34 -10.24 -5.56 -13.73
N ARG A 35 -10.81 -5.47 -12.52
CA ARG A 35 -11.32 -6.65 -11.85
C ARG A 35 -12.72 -6.42 -11.32
N ASP A 36 -13.64 -7.24 -11.80
CA ASP A 36 -15.01 -7.34 -11.31
C ASP A 36 -14.95 -8.08 -9.95
N THR A 37 -14.54 -7.36 -8.91
CA THR A 37 -14.42 -7.89 -7.55
C THR A 37 -14.98 -6.91 -6.54
N GLU A 38 -15.41 -7.44 -5.40
CA GLU A 38 -15.84 -6.65 -4.25
C GLU A 38 -14.68 -5.93 -3.52
N ALA A 39 -13.42 -6.22 -3.89
CA ALA A 39 -12.26 -5.58 -3.28
C ALA A 39 -12.16 -4.09 -3.69
N SER A 40 -12.08 -3.24 -2.68
CA SER A 40 -11.87 -1.79 -2.81
C SER A 40 -10.39 -1.42 -2.96
N TYR A 41 -9.50 -2.24 -2.40
CA TYR A 41 -8.04 -2.08 -2.46
C TYR A 41 -7.35 -3.43 -2.69
N PHE A 42 -6.10 -3.38 -3.12
CA PHE A 42 -5.23 -4.55 -3.24
C PHE A 42 -3.91 -4.31 -2.52
N LEU A 43 -3.48 -5.27 -1.71
CA LEU A 43 -2.20 -5.26 -1.01
C LEU A 43 -1.28 -6.33 -1.61
N LYS A 44 -0.18 -5.91 -2.24
CA LYS A 44 0.85 -6.83 -2.75
C LYS A 44 1.95 -7.02 -1.71
N VAL A 45 2.18 -8.28 -1.35
CA VAL A 45 3.25 -8.74 -0.47
C VAL A 45 4.09 -9.76 -1.23
N GLY A 46 5.24 -9.32 -1.76
CA GLY A 46 6.08 -10.17 -2.60
C GLY A 46 5.36 -10.65 -3.86
N LYS A 47 5.03 -11.95 -3.91
CA LYS A 47 4.34 -12.60 -5.05
C LYS A 47 2.83 -12.76 -4.84
N GLU A 48 2.33 -12.44 -3.66
CA GLU A 48 0.93 -12.58 -3.30
C GLU A 48 0.23 -11.21 -3.37
N ILE A 49 -1.03 -11.21 -3.75
CA ILE A 49 -1.89 -10.05 -3.70
C ILE A 49 -3.13 -10.38 -2.89
N TYR A 50 -3.45 -9.53 -1.92
CA TYR A 50 -4.63 -9.64 -1.07
C TYR A 50 -5.63 -8.56 -1.49
N GLY A 51 -6.84 -8.97 -1.86
CA GLY A 51 -7.96 -8.05 -2.08
C GLY A 51 -8.56 -7.65 -0.73
N LEU A 52 -8.71 -6.34 -0.52
CA LEU A 52 -9.20 -5.76 0.72
C LEU A 52 -10.52 -5.04 0.50
N ASP A 53 -11.39 -5.06 1.51
CA ASP A 53 -12.56 -4.18 1.57
C ASP A 53 -12.17 -2.73 1.92
N GLU A 54 -13.17 -1.87 2.09
CA GLU A 54 -12.98 -0.46 2.43
C GLU A 54 -12.40 -0.22 3.84
N SER A 55 -12.50 -1.20 4.76
CA SER A 55 -11.97 -1.11 6.12
C SER A 55 -10.60 -1.80 6.27
N GLY A 56 -10.13 -2.48 5.22
CA GLY A 56 -8.86 -3.19 5.20
C GLY A 56 -8.93 -4.66 5.59
N ASN A 57 -10.11 -5.27 5.62
CA ASN A 57 -10.24 -6.71 5.82
C ASN A 57 -9.89 -7.46 4.54
N ILE A 58 -9.24 -8.61 4.65
CA ILE A 58 -8.93 -9.48 3.51
C ILE A 58 -10.20 -10.18 3.05
N LEU A 59 -10.58 -9.97 1.79
CA LEU A 59 -11.69 -10.67 1.12
C LEU A 59 -11.21 -11.89 0.34
N LEU A 60 -10.05 -11.78 -0.33
CA LEU A 60 -9.54 -12.78 -1.26
C LEU A 60 -8.02 -12.67 -1.42
N SER A 61 -7.39 -13.75 -1.90
CA SER A 61 -5.96 -13.77 -2.24
C SER A 61 -5.77 -14.23 -3.68
N LEU A 62 -4.76 -13.65 -4.35
CA LEU A 62 -4.48 -13.76 -5.77
C LEU A 62 -2.98 -13.90 -6.02
N GLN A 63 -2.62 -14.45 -7.17
CA GLN A 63 -1.24 -14.45 -7.63
C GLN A 63 -0.90 -13.15 -8.37
N SER A 64 0.35 -12.69 -8.22
CA SER A 64 0.81 -11.36 -8.66
C SER A 64 0.65 -11.04 -10.14
N GLU A 65 0.49 -12.03 -11.02
CA GLU A 65 0.61 -11.84 -12.47
C GLU A 65 -0.66 -11.23 -13.11
N GLU A 66 -1.73 -11.05 -12.34
CA GLU A 66 -3.05 -10.75 -12.89
C GLU A 66 -3.49 -9.28 -12.81
N LEU A 67 -2.72 -8.38 -12.15
CA LEU A 67 -3.22 -7.04 -11.81
C LEU A 67 -2.35 -5.88 -12.24
N ALA A 68 -2.98 -4.96 -12.98
CA ALA A 68 -2.43 -3.64 -13.28
C ALA A 68 -2.51 -2.75 -12.04
N MET A 69 -1.39 -2.09 -11.70
CA MET A 69 -1.34 -1.09 -10.63
C MET A 69 -1.49 0.30 -11.23
N GLU A 70 -2.69 0.86 -11.17
CA GLU A 70 -2.93 2.22 -11.69
C GLU A 70 -2.78 3.29 -10.63
N GLU A 71 -3.27 3.04 -9.43
CA GLU A 71 -3.21 3.97 -8.30
C GLU A 71 -2.50 3.30 -7.14
N LEU A 72 -1.39 3.86 -6.69
CA LEU A 72 -0.65 3.40 -5.52
C LEU A 72 -0.94 4.33 -4.34
N PHE A 73 -1.17 3.76 -3.17
CA PHE A 73 -1.56 4.47 -1.96
C PHE A 73 -0.48 4.35 -0.90
N TYR A 74 -0.28 5.44 -0.18
CA TYR A 74 0.53 5.51 1.02
C TYR A 74 -0.27 6.17 2.13
N PHE A 75 0.08 5.86 3.37
CA PHE A 75 -0.49 6.55 4.52
C PHE A 75 0.19 7.91 4.71
N ASP A 76 -0.56 8.95 5.03
CA ASP A 76 -0.05 10.31 5.26
C ASP A 76 0.31 10.59 6.73
N ASP A 77 -0.24 9.80 7.64
CA ASP A 77 -0.07 9.88 9.08
C ASP A 77 0.90 8.81 9.65
N VAL A 78 1.41 7.93 8.80
CA VAL A 78 2.43 6.92 9.15
C VAL A 78 3.82 7.41 8.69
N PRO A 79 4.87 7.31 9.52
CA PRO A 79 6.21 7.71 9.13
C PRO A 79 6.66 7.00 7.85
N ARG A 80 7.31 7.74 6.95
CA ARG A 80 8.08 7.15 5.86
C ARG A 80 9.54 7.13 6.26
N PRO A 81 10.29 6.06 5.93
CA PRO A 81 11.73 6.10 6.10
C PRO A 81 12.25 7.33 5.34
N VAL A 82 12.99 8.17 6.05
CA VAL A 82 13.71 9.28 5.44
C VAL A 82 14.63 8.65 4.41
N SER A 83 14.46 8.95 3.13
CA SER A 83 15.36 8.44 2.09
C SER A 83 16.80 8.65 2.56
N LEU A 84 17.57 7.57 2.63
CA LEU A 84 19.00 7.63 2.97
C LEU A 84 19.78 8.58 2.04
N SER A 85 19.19 8.97 0.91
CA SER A 85 19.68 9.97 -0.03
C SER A 85 19.96 11.36 0.58
N ASN A 86 19.40 11.71 1.75
CA ASN A 86 19.61 13.03 2.38
C ASN A 86 20.43 13.00 3.68
N GLN A 87 21.00 11.86 4.09
CA GLN A 87 21.77 11.78 5.34
C GLN A 87 23.13 12.49 5.32
N PHE A 88 23.54 13.09 4.20
CA PHE A 88 24.82 13.81 4.07
C PHE A 88 24.70 15.34 3.90
N VAL A 89 23.50 15.92 3.91
CA VAL A 89 23.34 17.40 3.87
C VAL A 89 23.16 17.94 5.28
N GLY A 90 24.21 17.88 6.08
CA GLY A 90 24.16 18.36 7.46
C GLY A 90 25.38 17.99 8.28
N ASN A 91 26.57 18.30 7.79
CA ASN A 91 27.78 18.55 8.59
C ASN A 91 28.92 19.00 7.67
N LEU A 92 28.96 20.30 7.36
CA LEU A 92 30.16 21.06 7.02
C LEU A 92 29.99 22.48 7.56
#